data_AF-A0A4V0YHA1-F1
#
_entry.id   AF-A0A4V0YHA1-F1
#
_cell.length_a   1.000
_cell.length_b   1.000
_cell.length_c   1.000
_cell.angle_alpha   90.00
_cell.angle_beta   90.00
_cell.angle_gamma   90.00
#
_symmetry.space_group_name_H-M   'P 1'
#
loop_
_entity.id
_entity.type
_entity.pdbx_description
1 polymer ?
#
loop_
_entity_poly.entity_id
_entity_poly.type
_entity_poly.pdbx_seq_one_letter_code
_entity_poly.pdbx_strand_id
1 'polypeptide(L)'
;MSDANVRPTTTSETATAAYETTVPGVPAPDPVFAQPDESASQSDPSAAPAERRAWSRDLRFMLVVLAAIVALFLAFALLIAFSPTGAAISALAVIAAPIATMVAAYYGISLALRQVSDAKKAADAAEERARNAEASARESDAWAAQMESGLRVAVAKLKAAREDTRDVERAAGTPVDFF
;
A
#
# COMPACT_ATOMS: atom_id res chain seq x y z
N MET A 1 24.73 -7.15 38.20
CA MET A 1 23.73 -6.31 37.51
C MET A 1 24.40 -5.71 36.29
N SER A 2 23.67 -5.66 35.17
CA SER A 2 24.06 -5.12 33.85
C SER A 2 24.68 -6.12 32.86
N ASP A 3 23.75 -6.76 32.15
CA ASP A 3 23.64 -6.88 30.69
C ASP A 3 24.72 -7.61 29.89
N ALA A 4 24.31 -8.83 29.52
CA ALA A 4 24.68 -9.49 28.29
C ALA A 4 24.43 -8.57 27.09
N ASN A 5 25.42 -8.42 26.21
CA ASN A 5 25.12 -8.16 24.81
C ASN A 5 25.97 -9.04 23.91
N VAL A 6 25.24 -9.69 23.01
CA VAL A 6 25.62 -10.86 22.24
C VAL A 6 26.36 -10.41 20.98
N ARG A 7 27.45 -11.12 20.71
CA ARG A 7 28.30 -11.01 19.52
C ARG A 7 27.50 -11.30 18.24
N PRO A 8 27.48 -10.41 17.23
CA PRO A 8 26.92 -10.74 15.93
C PRO A 8 27.86 -11.70 15.18
N THR A 9 27.38 -12.91 14.89
CA THR A 9 28.00 -13.84 13.93
C THR A 9 27.46 -13.53 12.53
N THR A 10 28.12 -12.63 11.81
CA THR A 10 28.00 -12.53 10.35
C THR A 10 28.93 -13.56 9.72
N THR A 11 28.41 -14.75 9.46
CA THR A 11 29.07 -15.73 8.59
C THR A 11 28.80 -15.32 7.15
N SER A 12 29.77 -14.62 6.57
CA SER A 12 29.93 -14.49 5.12
C SER A 12 30.76 -15.67 4.64
N GLU A 13 30.12 -16.69 4.08
CA GLU A 13 30.81 -17.72 3.29
C GLU A 13 30.39 -17.59 1.83
N THR A 14 31.18 -16.82 1.09
CA THR A 14 31.28 -16.91 -0.37
C THR A 14 32.34 -17.96 -0.66
N ALA A 15 31.95 -19.22 -0.75
CA ALA A 15 32.82 -20.31 -1.18
C ALA A 15 32.58 -20.58 -2.67
N THR A 16 33.12 -19.73 -3.54
CA THR A 16 33.25 -20.03 -4.97
C THR A 16 34.43 -20.97 -5.14
N ALA A 17 34.18 -22.27 -5.02
CA ALA A 17 35.16 -23.30 -5.32
C ALA A 17 35.40 -23.32 -6.84
N ALA A 18 36.61 -22.91 -7.20
CA ALA A 18 37.19 -23.12 -8.51
C ALA A 18 37.26 -24.62 -8.82
N TYR A 19 36.54 -25.05 -9.84
CA TYR A 19 36.83 -26.29 -10.55
C TYR A 19 37.32 -25.90 -11.94
N GLU A 20 38.64 -25.76 -12.02
CA GLU A 20 39.41 -25.74 -13.25
C GLU A 20 39.43 -27.17 -13.79
N THR A 21 38.51 -27.48 -14.71
CA THR A 21 38.57 -28.70 -15.52
C THR A 21 38.95 -28.29 -16.94
N THR A 22 40.24 -28.43 -17.23
CA THR A 22 40.84 -28.31 -18.55
C THR A 22 40.27 -29.37 -19.49
N VAL A 23 39.58 -28.95 -20.55
CA VAL A 23 39.27 -29.81 -21.72
C VAL A 23 40.08 -29.28 -22.91
N PRO A 24 41.04 -30.05 -23.45
CA PRO A 24 41.87 -29.62 -24.56
C PRO A 24 41.22 -29.95 -25.91
N GLY A 25 41.17 -28.95 -26.79
CA GLY A 25 41.01 -29.13 -28.23
C GLY A 25 39.63 -28.76 -28.78
N VAL A 26 39.60 -27.68 -29.57
CA VAL A 26 38.97 -27.55 -30.91
C VAL A 26 38.99 -26.04 -31.27
N PRO A 27 39.42 -25.65 -32.49
CA PRO A 27 39.90 -24.31 -32.80
C PRO A 27 38.80 -23.28 -33.08
N ALA A 28 39.14 -22.00 -32.86
CA ALA A 28 38.31 -20.83 -33.11
C ALA A 28 37.86 -20.66 -34.57
N PRO A 29 36.66 -20.12 -34.80
CA PRO A 29 36.37 -19.32 -35.98
C PRO A 29 36.12 -17.84 -35.63
N ASP A 30 36.75 -16.97 -36.43
CA ASP A 30 36.67 -15.51 -36.46
C ASP A 30 35.25 -14.95 -36.78
N PRO A 31 35.02 -13.63 -36.58
CA PRO A 31 33.69 -13.08 -36.26
C PRO A 31 32.77 -12.92 -37.48
N VAL A 32 31.52 -13.38 -37.33
CA VAL A 32 30.43 -13.08 -38.27
C VAL A 32 29.78 -11.77 -37.86
N PHE A 33 29.97 -10.73 -38.68
CA PHE A 33 29.19 -9.50 -38.64
C PHE A 33 27.71 -9.84 -38.87
N ALA A 34 26.87 -9.65 -37.85
CA ALA A 34 25.42 -9.66 -37.98
C ALA A 34 24.89 -8.25 -37.69
N GLN A 35 24.47 -7.55 -38.75
CA GLN A 35 23.54 -6.42 -38.64
C GLN A 35 22.19 -6.95 -38.14
N PRO A 36 21.56 -6.31 -37.15
CA PRO A 36 20.13 -6.45 -36.93
C PRO A 36 19.39 -5.33 -37.66
N ASP A 37 18.59 -5.73 -38.65
CA ASP A 37 17.55 -4.94 -39.28
C ASP A 37 16.60 -4.29 -38.26
N GLU A 38 16.13 -3.11 -38.65
CA GLU A 38 14.94 -2.46 -38.11
C GLU A 38 13.79 -3.44 -37.95
N SER A 39 13.43 -3.73 -36.71
CA SER A 39 12.15 -4.33 -36.37
C SER A 39 11.48 -3.47 -35.31
N ALA A 40 10.47 -2.75 -35.79
CA ALA A 40 9.48 -1.97 -35.07
C ALA A 40 9.33 -2.33 -33.57
N SER A 41 9.96 -1.55 -32.70
CA SER A 41 9.50 -1.41 -31.32
C SER A 41 8.30 -0.46 -31.31
N GLN A 42 7.14 -1.00 -31.65
CA GLN A 42 5.86 -0.41 -31.28
C GLN A 42 5.80 -0.49 -29.76
N SER A 43 6.28 0.58 -29.12
CA SER A 43 6.29 0.71 -27.67
C SER A 43 4.84 0.81 -27.21
N ASP A 44 4.36 -0.29 -26.66
CA ASP A 44 3.16 -0.35 -25.85
C ASP A 44 3.20 0.82 -24.84
N PRO A 45 2.22 1.75 -24.81
CA PRO A 45 2.19 2.75 -23.76
C PRO A 45 1.81 2.04 -22.46
N SER A 46 2.87 1.63 -21.75
CA SER A 46 2.89 1.27 -20.34
C SER A 46 1.77 1.97 -19.59
N ALA A 47 0.91 1.19 -18.94
CA ALA A 47 -0.25 1.61 -18.14
C ALA A 47 0.14 2.34 -16.83
N ALA A 48 1.18 3.18 -16.88
CA ALA A 48 1.62 4.06 -15.81
C ALA A 48 1.98 5.47 -16.34
N PRO A 49 0.98 6.27 -16.78
CA PRO A 49 1.10 7.73 -16.67
C PRO A 49 -0.19 8.41 -16.15
N ALA A 50 -1.24 7.66 -15.81
CA ALA A 50 -2.55 8.25 -15.52
C ALA A 50 -2.53 9.13 -14.25
N GLU A 51 -1.86 8.70 -13.19
CA GLU A 51 -1.88 9.40 -11.89
C GLU A 51 -1.06 10.70 -11.91
N ARG A 52 0.17 10.67 -12.48
CA ARG A 52 0.99 11.89 -12.62
C ARG A 52 0.36 12.91 -13.57
N ARG A 53 -0.35 12.43 -14.60
CA ARG A 53 -1.08 13.29 -15.54
C ARG A 53 -2.35 13.88 -14.92
N ALA A 54 -3.03 13.16 -14.04
CA ALA A 54 -4.16 13.67 -13.29
C ALA A 54 -3.73 14.77 -12.30
N TRP A 55 -2.64 14.58 -11.56
CA TRP A 55 -2.17 15.58 -10.59
C TRP A 55 -1.70 16.88 -11.26
N SER A 56 -0.97 16.78 -12.37
CA SER A 56 -0.57 17.95 -13.15
C SER A 56 -1.75 18.67 -13.81
N ARG A 57 -2.81 17.95 -14.20
CA ARG A 57 -4.06 18.55 -14.69
C ARG A 57 -4.82 19.25 -13.58
N ASP A 58 -4.95 18.64 -12.41
CA ASP A 58 -5.61 19.24 -11.24
C ASP A 58 -4.88 20.51 -10.79
N LEU A 59 -3.54 20.51 -10.78
CA LEU A 59 -2.72 21.69 -10.45
C LEU A 59 -2.90 22.82 -11.47
N ARG A 60 -2.84 22.51 -12.78
CA ARG A 60 -3.05 23.50 -13.85
C ARG A 60 -4.45 24.09 -13.81
N PHE A 61 -5.47 23.26 -13.55
CA PHE A 61 -6.84 23.71 -13.41
C PHE A 61 -7.03 24.58 -12.17
N MET A 62 -6.44 24.19 -11.03
CA MET A 62 -6.43 25.01 -9.81
C MET A 62 -5.76 26.37 -10.05
N LEU A 63 -4.66 26.42 -10.79
CA LEU A 63 -4.03 27.67 -11.21
C LEU A 63 -4.93 28.51 -12.13
N VAL A 64 -5.66 27.88 -13.05
CA VAL A 64 -6.62 28.58 -13.93
C VAL A 64 -7.79 29.17 -13.13
N VAL A 65 -8.36 28.39 -12.20
CA VAL A 65 -9.43 28.88 -11.31
C VAL A 65 -8.92 30.03 -10.45
N LEU A 66 -7.72 29.89 -9.87
CA LEU A 66 -7.12 30.95 -9.05
C LEU A 66 -6.85 32.21 -9.89
N ALA A 67 -6.29 32.07 -11.09
CA ALA A 67 -6.09 33.17 -12.02
C ALA A 67 -7.41 33.84 -12.43
N ALA A 68 -8.48 33.06 -12.65
CA ALA A 68 -9.80 33.58 -12.97
C ALA A 68 -10.40 34.38 -11.80
N ILE A 69 -10.29 33.90 -10.56
CA ILE A 69 -10.75 34.63 -9.37
C ILE A 69 -9.99 35.95 -9.22
N VAL A 70 -8.66 35.92 -9.36
CA VAL A 70 -7.82 37.13 -9.29
C VAL A 70 -8.17 38.11 -10.42
N ALA A 71 -8.36 37.63 -11.64
CA ALA A 71 -8.77 38.46 -12.77
C ALA A 71 -10.14 39.11 -12.53
N LEU A 72 -11.10 38.35 -11.98
CA LEU A 72 -12.42 38.88 -11.64
C LEU A 72 -12.34 39.96 -10.55
N PHE A 73 -11.50 39.73 -9.54
CA PHE A 73 -11.27 40.69 -8.47
C PHE A 73 -10.61 41.97 -8.99
N LEU A 74 -9.60 41.85 -9.84
CA LEU A 74 -8.96 42.99 -10.49
C LEU A 74 -9.95 43.75 -11.38
N ALA A 75 -10.75 43.05 -12.18
CA ALA A 75 -11.78 43.66 -13.00
C ALA A 75 -12.77 44.45 -12.14
N PHE A 76 -13.22 43.88 -11.02
CA PHE A 76 -14.11 44.54 -10.07
C PHE A 76 -13.46 45.76 -9.40
N ALA A 77 -12.20 45.65 -8.96
CA ALA A 77 -11.45 46.75 -8.35
C ALA A 77 -11.26 47.93 -9.33
N LEU A 78 -10.93 47.64 -10.59
CA LEU A 78 -10.86 48.64 -11.65
C LEU A 78 -12.23 49.28 -11.90
N LEU A 79 -13.31 48.49 -11.88
CA LEU A 79 -14.67 48.98 -12.06
C LEU A 79 -15.06 49.99 -10.98
N ILE A 80 -14.79 49.69 -9.71
CA ILE A 80 -15.03 50.64 -8.60
C ILE A 80 -14.17 51.89 -8.76
N ALA A 81 -12.91 51.75 -9.19
CA ALA A 81 -11.98 52.86 -9.34
C ALA A 81 -12.38 53.82 -10.47
N PHE A 82 -12.93 53.31 -11.58
CA PHE A 82 -13.17 54.11 -12.80
C PHE A 82 -14.65 54.39 -13.10
N SER A 83 -15.59 53.56 -12.64
CA SER A 83 -17.02 53.74 -12.92
C SER A 83 -17.91 53.07 -11.86
N PRO A 84 -18.12 53.71 -10.69
CA PRO A 84 -18.89 53.16 -9.59
C PRO A 84 -20.43 53.21 -9.83
N THR A 85 -20.90 52.80 -10.99
CA THR A 85 -22.33 52.70 -11.32
C THR A 85 -22.84 51.27 -11.11
N GLY A 86 -23.96 51.14 -10.38
CA GLY A 86 -24.52 49.83 -10.00
C GLY A 86 -24.87 48.90 -11.18
N ALA A 87 -25.11 49.45 -12.37
CA ALA A 87 -25.41 48.69 -13.59
C ALA A 87 -24.21 47.88 -14.11
N ALA A 88 -22.99 48.36 -13.90
CA ALA A 88 -21.80 47.62 -14.33
C ALA A 88 -21.48 46.44 -13.39
N ILE A 89 -21.81 46.60 -12.11
CA ILE A 89 -21.69 45.53 -11.11
C ILE A 89 -22.68 44.39 -11.41
N SER A 90 -23.94 44.71 -11.74
CA SER A 90 -24.93 43.69 -12.08
C SER A 90 -24.59 42.96 -13.39
N ALA A 91 -24.06 43.66 -14.40
CA ALA A 91 -23.60 43.04 -15.65
C ALA A 91 -22.44 42.05 -15.41
N LEU A 92 -21.48 42.39 -14.53
CA LEU A 92 -20.39 41.49 -14.14
C LEU A 92 -20.94 40.21 -13.49
N ALA A 93 -21.90 40.35 -12.57
CA ALA A 93 -22.50 39.21 -11.88
C ALA A 93 -23.18 38.22 -12.83
N VAL A 94 -23.87 38.73 -13.87
CA VAL A 94 -24.53 37.89 -14.89
C VAL A 94 -23.53 37.04 -15.68
N ILE A 95 -22.33 37.56 -15.94
CA ILE A 95 -21.28 36.83 -16.67
C ILE A 95 -20.48 35.91 -15.73
N ALA A 96 -20.23 36.34 -14.50
CA ALA A 96 -19.42 35.59 -13.54
C ALA A 96 -20.17 34.39 -12.93
N ALA A 97 -21.48 34.52 -12.69
CA ALA A 97 -22.27 33.50 -12.01
C ALA A 97 -22.27 32.14 -12.74
N PRO A 98 -22.43 32.05 -14.07
CA PRO A 98 -22.34 30.77 -14.79
C PRO A 98 -20.97 30.10 -14.67
N ILE A 99 -19.88 30.87 -14.75
CA ILE A 99 -18.51 30.34 -14.63
C ILE A 99 -18.29 29.76 -13.23
N ALA A 100 -18.67 30.52 -12.20
CA ALA A 100 -18.57 30.06 -10.81
C ALA A 100 -19.41 28.80 -10.55
N THR A 101 -20.62 28.75 -11.09
CA THR A 101 -21.53 27.60 -10.95
C THR A 101 -20.95 26.35 -11.61
N MET A 102 -20.36 26.49 -12.80
CA MET A 102 -19.76 25.36 -13.51
C MET A 102 -18.56 24.78 -12.76
N VAL A 103 -17.70 25.63 -12.18
CA VAL A 103 -16.56 25.21 -11.35
C VAL A 103 -17.03 24.53 -10.07
N ALA A 104 -18.04 25.11 -9.39
CA ALA A 104 -18.61 24.55 -8.18
C ALA A 104 -19.25 23.17 -8.43
N ALA A 105 -19.98 23.00 -9.53
CA ALA A 105 -20.57 21.72 -9.89
C ALA A 105 -19.49 20.67 -10.20
N TYR A 106 -18.47 21.04 -10.98
CA TYR A 106 -17.37 20.13 -11.32
C TYR A 106 -16.62 19.63 -10.08
N TYR A 107 -16.25 20.55 -9.19
CA TYR A 107 -15.53 20.19 -7.97
C TYR A 107 -16.43 19.54 -6.92
N GLY A 108 -17.68 19.97 -6.79
CA GLY A 108 -18.65 19.37 -5.88
C GLY A 108 -18.91 17.90 -6.20
N ILE A 109 -19.11 17.57 -7.48
CA ILE A 109 -19.29 16.18 -7.91
C ILE A 109 -17.99 15.39 -7.75
N SER A 110 -16.85 15.96 -8.12
CA SER A 110 -15.54 15.30 -7.98
C SER A 110 -15.20 14.97 -6.53
N LEU A 111 -15.54 15.87 -5.60
CA LEU A 111 -15.36 15.66 -4.16
C LEU A 111 -16.31 14.55 -3.65
N ALA A 112 -17.58 14.59 -4.05
CA ALA A 112 -18.54 13.55 -3.67
C ALA A 112 -18.09 12.16 -4.15
N LEU A 113 -17.59 12.05 -5.38
CA LEU A 113 -17.05 10.79 -5.92
C LEU A 113 -15.84 10.30 -5.13
N ARG A 114 -14.93 11.20 -4.74
CA ARG A 114 -13.78 10.83 -3.88
C ARG A 114 -14.25 10.33 -2.52
N GLN A 115 -15.17 11.03 -1.87
CA GLN A 115 -15.73 10.62 -0.57
C GLN A 115 -16.37 9.23 -0.63
N VAL A 116 -17.15 8.93 -1.69
CA VAL A 116 -17.72 7.59 -1.87
C VAL A 116 -16.63 6.55 -2.09
N SER A 117 -15.59 6.86 -2.87
CA SER A 117 -14.48 5.94 -3.11
C SER A 117 -13.67 5.64 -1.85
N ASP A 118 -13.46 6.66 -1.00
CA ASP A 118 -12.73 6.53 0.25
C ASP A 118 -13.56 5.76 1.29
N ALA A 119 -14.87 6.00 1.35
CA ALA A 119 -15.79 5.23 2.17
C ALA A 119 -15.80 3.74 1.80
N LYS A 120 -15.77 3.41 0.50
CA LYS A 120 -15.67 2.03 0.03
C LYS A 120 -14.37 1.37 0.47
N LYS A 121 -13.22 2.03 0.24
CA LYS A 121 -11.91 1.52 0.68
C LYS A 121 -11.84 1.29 2.19
N ALA A 122 -12.43 2.19 2.97
CA ALA A 122 -12.49 2.04 4.43
C ALA A 122 -13.34 0.84 4.85
N ALA A 123 -14.46 0.60 4.17
CA ALA A 123 -15.31 -0.57 4.40
C ALA A 123 -14.58 -1.87 4.03
N ASP A 124 -13.95 -1.93 2.86
CA ASP A 124 -13.20 -3.11 2.41
C ASP A 124 -12.06 -3.45 3.37
N ALA A 125 -11.32 -2.44 3.86
CA ALA A 125 -10.27 -2.62 4.86
C ALA A 125 -10.81 -3.09 6.22
N ALA A 126 -12.03 -2.70 6.60
CA ALA A 126 -12.67 -3.19 7.82
C ALA A 126 -13.08 -4.66 7.68
N GLU A 127 -13.66 -5.04 6.54
CA GLU A 127 -14.01 -6.43 6.19
C GLU A 127 -12.77 -7.33 6.21
N GLU A 128 -11.65 -6.86 5.67
CA GLU A 128 -10.38 -7.58 5.68
C GLU A 128 -9.85 -7.77 7.10
N ARG A 129 -9.88 -6.72 7.94
CA ARG A 129 -9.48 -6.85 9.35
C ARG A 129 -10.36 -7.84 10.12
N ALA A 130 -11.67 -7.85 9.86
CA ALA A 130 -12.58 -8.82 10.48
C ALA A 130 -12.25 -10.25 10.06
N ARG A 131 -12.06 -10.50 8.76
CA ARG A 131 -11.66 -11.82 8.24
C ARG A 131 -10.31 -12.28 8.78
N ASN A 132 -9.34 -11.38 8.91
CA ASN A 132 -8.04 -11.69 9.51
C ASN A 132 -8.17 -12.03 11.00
N ALA A 133 -9.03 -11.33 11.74
CA ALA A 133 -9.31 -11.66 13.14
C ALA A 133 -9.96 -13.05 13.28
N GLU A 134 -10.96 -13.36 12.44
CA GLU A 134 -11.59 -14.69 12.42
C GLU A 134 -10.61 -15.82 12.10
N ALA A 135 -9.73 -15.60 11.11
CA ALA A 135 -8.68 -16.56 10.76
C ALA A 135 -7.72 -16.76 11.95
N SER A 136 -7.26 -15.67 12.57
CA SER A 136 -6.34 -15.74 13.72
C SER A 136 -6.97 -16.44 14.93
N ALA A 137 -8.27 -16.29 15.16
CA ALA A 137 -8.99 -16.97 16.23
C ALA A 137 -9.04 -18.49 15.99
N ARG A 138 -9.39 -18.91 14.76
CA ARG A 138 -9.41 -20.33 14.39
C ARG A 138 -8.03 -20.98 14.48
N GLU A 139 -6.99 -20.25 14.06
CA GLU A 139 -5.61 -20.72 14.21
C GLU A 139 -5.24 -20.87 15.68
N SER A 140 -5.58 -19.89 16.53
CA SER A 140 -5.33 -19.94 17.97
C SER A 140 -6.01 -21.14 18.63
N ASP A 141 -7.26 -21.43 18.26
CA ASP A 141 -8.00 -22.60 18.75
C ASP A 141 -7.36 -23.91 18.31
N ALA A 142 -6.87 -23.99 17.07
CA ALA A 142 -6.15 -25.16 16.57
C ALA A 142 -4.83 -25.40 17.31
N TRP A 143 -4.05 -24.34 17.59
CA TRP A 143 -2.85 -24.43 18.40
C TRP A 143 -3.15 -24.86 19.84
N ALA A 144 -4.22 -24.32 20.44
CA ALA A 144 -4.64 -24.70 21.78
C ALA A 144 -5.02 -26.20 21.85
N ALA A 145 -5.81 -26.69 20.90
CA ALA A 145 -6.18 -28.10 20.82
C ALA A 145 -4.96 -29.02 20.64
N GLN A 146 -3.97 -28.60 19.84
CA GLN A 146 -2.73 -29.36 19.69
C GLN A 146 -1.92 -29.42 20.99
N MET A 147 -1.79 -28.30 21.70
CA MET A 147 -1.10 -28.25 23.00
C MET A 147 -1.79 -29.09 24.06
N GLU A 148 -3.12 -29.06 24.11
CA GLU A 148 -3.92 -29.90 25.01
C GLU A 148 -3.71 -31.39 24.73
N SER A 149 -3.71 -31.79 23.45
CA SER A 149 -3.46 -33.18 23.06
C SER A 149 -2.02 -33.63 23.41
N GLY A 150 -1.03 -32.75 23.22
CA GLY A 150 0.37 -33.01 23.58
C GLY A 150 0.55 -33.16 25.10
N LEU A 151 -0.12 -32.32 25.87
CA LEU A 151 -0.15 -32.38 27.34
C LEU A 151 -0.79 -33.69 27.83
N ARG A 152 -1.94 -34.09 27.27
CA ARG A 152 -2.59 -35.38 27.59
C ARG A 152 -1.66 -36.57 27.36
N VAL A 153 -0.93 -36.58 26.24
CA VAL A 153 0.02 -37.64 25.93
C VAL A 153 1.21 -37.64 26.89
N ALA A 154 1.73 -36.46 27.27
CA ALA A 154 2.83 -36.34 28.22
C ALA A 154 2.45 -36.83 29.62
N VAL A 155 1.27 -36.45 30.11
CA VAL A 155 0.70 -36.92 31.40
C VAL A 155 0.49 -38.43 31.38
N ALA A 156 -0.05 -38.99 30.29
CA ALA A 156 -0.21 -40.44 30.16
C ALA A 156 1.14 -41.21 30.24
N LYS A 157 2.21 -40.66 29.65
CA LYS A 157 3.55 -41.25 29.72
C LYS A 157 4.16 -41.19 31.12
N LEU A 158 4.04 -40.06 31.83
CA LEU A 158 4.51 -39.93 33.22
C LEU A 158 3.77 -40.90 34.15
N LYS A 159 2.44 -41.01 33.98
CA LYS A 159 1.62 -41.95 34.74
C LYS A 159 2.01 -43.41 34.47
N ALA A 160 2.34 -43.76 33.22
CA ALA A 160 2.86 -45.08 32.87
C ALA A 160 4.24 -45.35 33.50
N ALA A 161 5.07 -44.32 33.66
CA ALA A 161 6.36 -44.40 34.36
C ALA A 161 6.25 -44.36 35.91
N ARG A 162 5.02 -44.18 36.46
CA ARG A 162 4.74 -43.98 37.89
C ARG A 162 5.42 -42.75 38.51
N GLU A 163 5.66 -41.72 37.71
CA GLU A 163 6.13 -40.41 38.17
C GLU A 163 4.95 -39.49 38.52
N ASP A 164 5.16 -38.51 39.41
CA ASP A 164 4.13 -37.56 39.83
C ASP A 164 3.78 -36.58 38.70
N THR A 165 2.49 -36.31 38.48
CA THR A 165 1.97 -35.44 37.40
C THR A 165 1.47 -34.08 37.90
N ARG A 166 1.43 -33.85 39.22
CA ARG A 166 0.86 -32.64 39.83
C ARG A 166 1.48 -31.33 39.37
N ASP A 167 2.79 -31.30 39.15
CA ASP A 167 3.48 -30.07 38.74
C ASP A 167 3.18 -29.71 37.28
N VAL A 168 2.94 -30.72 36.43
CA VAL A 168 2.55 -30.54 35.02
C VAL A 168 1.10 -30.07 34.91
N GLU A 169 0.20 -30.65 35.70
CA GLU A 169 -1.20 -30.22 35.79
C GLU A 169 -1.32 -28.79 36.33
N ARG A 170 -0.51 -28.42 37.33
CA ARG A 170 -0.46 -27.07 37.88
C ARG A 170 0.12 -26.06 36.89
N ALA A 171 1.18 -26.40 36.17
CA ALA A 171 1.80 -25.51 35.18
C ALA A 171 0.91 -25.25 33.96
N ALA A 172 0.05 -26.21 33.59
CA ALA A 172 -0.90 -26.08 32.50
C ALA A 172 -2.18 -25.31 32.89
N GLY A 173 -2.38 -24.97 34.17
CA GLY A 173 -3.58 -24.26 34.64
C GLY A 173 -4.87 -25.08 34.51
N THR A 174 -4.75 -26.40 34.31
CA THR A 174 -5.89 -27.29 34.05
C THR A 174 -6.60 -27.66 35.37
N PRO A 175 -7.94 -27.68 35.43
CA PRO A 175 -8.67 -28.17 36.60
C PRO A 175 -8.28 -29.61 36.93
N VAL A 176 -8.29 -29.95 38.23
CA VAL A 176 -7.86 -31.27 38.74
C VAL A 176 -8.67 -32.44 38.14
N ASP A 177 -9.87 -32.17 37.62
CA ASP A 177 -10.79 -33.17 37.04
C ASP A 177 -10.79 -33.20 35.49
N PHE A 178 -9.86 -32.54 34.81
CA PHE A 178 -9.88 -32.41 33.33
C PHE A 178 -9.34 -33.63 32.55
N PHE A 179 -8.59 -34.52 33.20
CA PHE A 179 -7.97 -35.72 32.59
C PHE A 179 -8.55 -37.00 33.19
#